data_AF-A0A0B6F1W8-F1
#
_entry.id   AF-A0A0B6F1W8-F1
#
_cell.length_a   1.000
_cell.length_b   1.000
_cell.length_c   1.000
_cell.angle_alpha   90.00
_cell.angle_beta   90.00
_cell.angle_gamma   90.00
#
_symmetry.space_group_name_H-M   'P 1'
#
loop_
_entity.id
_entity.type
_entity.pdbx_description
1 polymer ?
#
loop_
_entity_poly.entity_id
_entity_poly.type
_entity_poly.pdbx_seq_one_letter_code
_entity_poly.pdbx_strand_id
1 'polypeptide(L)'
;MMSSEITLTKTYFLAREEDLPRFYQRYLERVERVKQFTTVYLVADVEIDESDSVVKKNLLHDLQAQSDEPVNEDEWNMYSYSTALGTIDEPIEPGAAVSRLWEDMLLTDDEEWPRSFISSVDFASFMSRPK
;
A
#
# COMPACT_ATOMS: atom_id res chain seq x y z
N MET A 1 6.63 -27.88 11.16
CA MET A 1 7.08 -26.52 10.80
C MET A 1 5.88 -25.85 10.19
N MET A 2 5.30 -24.85 10.87
CA MET A 2 4.27 -24.02 10.25
C MET A 2 5.01 -23.13 9.25
N SER A 3 4.58 -23.14 7.99
CA SER A 3 5.18 -22.31 6.95
C SER A 3 4.80 -20.87 7.25
N SER A 4 5.79 -20.02 7.48
CA SER A 4 5.59 -18.58 7.46
C SER A 4 5.10 -18.18 6.07
N GLU A 5 3.82 -17.82 5.96
CA GLU A 5 3.23 -17.28 4.75
C GLU A 5 3.80 -15.87 4.51
N ILE A 6 4.23 -15.61 3.28
CA ILE A 6 4.65 -14.28 2.86
C ILE A 6 3.47 -13.68 2.09
N THR A 7 3.23 -12.39 2.25
CA THR A 7 2.20 -11.65 1.50
C THR A 7 2.88 -10.54 0.72
N LEU A 8 2.56 -10.40 -0.57
CA LEU A 8 2.97 -9.23 -1.34
C LEU A 8 1.84 -8.21 -1.29
N THR A 9 2.17 -7.05 -0.77
CA THR A 9 1.26 -5.93 -0.66
C THR A 9 1.63 -4.90 -1.71
N LYS A 10 0.62 -4.41 -2.43
CA LYS A 10 0.75 -3.29 -3.38
C LYS A 10 -0.01 -2.08 -2.84
N THR A 11 0.69 -0.97 -2.68
CA THR A 11 0.11 0.32 -2.29
C THR A 11 -0.08 1.15 -3.54
N TYR A 12 -1.34 1.29 -4.00
CA TYR A 12 -1.72 2.18 -5.09
C TYR A 12 -1.93 3.60 -4.60
N PHE A 13 -1.59 4.59 -5.43
CA PHE A 13 -1.84 5.99 -5.12
C PHE A 13 -2.01 6.80 -6.40
N LEU A 14 -2.69 7.93 -6.29
CA LEU A 14 -2.69 8.95 -7.33
C LEU A 14 -1.61 9.96 -7.04
N ALA A 15 -0.84 10.30 -8.07
CA ALA A 15 0.12 11.39 -7.99
C ALA A 15 0.22 12.11 -9.32
N ARG A 16 0.60 13.38 -9.25
CA ARG A 16 1.25 14.07 -10.36
C ARG A 16 2.70 13.62 -10.41
N GLU A 17 3.29 13.59 -11.60
CA GLU A 17 4.67 13.12 -11.78
C GLU A 17 5.67 13.92 -10.92
N GLU A 18 5.44 15.22 -10.75
CA GLU A 18 6.25 16.11 -9.92
C GLU A 18 6.22 15.78 -8.42
N ASP A 19 5.17 15.11 -7.94
CA ASP A 19 4.97 14.77 -6.53
C ASP A 19 5.55 13.39 -6.14
N LEU A 20 5.99 12.58 -7.11
CA LEU A 20 6.47 11.21 -6.88
C LEU A 20 7.54 11.09 -5.78
N PRO A 21 8.56 11.97 -5.70
CA PRO A 21 9.58 11.87 -4.65
C PRO A 21 8.99 12.00 -3.24
N ARG A 22 7.95 12.82 -3.06
CA ARG A 22 7.26 12.99 -1.77
C ARG A 22 6.45 11.73 -1.42
N PHE A 23 5.81 11.11 -2.40
CA PHE A 23 5.09 9.85 -2.20
C PHE A 23 6.03 8.71 -1.82
N TYR A 24 7.22 8.64 -2.41
CA TYR A 24 8.22 7.64 -2.02
C TYR A 24 8.64 7.78 -0.55
N GLN A 25 8.93 9.01 -0.10
CA GLN A 25 9.29 9.26 1.30
C GLN A 25 8.20 8.80 2.27
N ARG A 26 6.94 9.15 1.99
CA ARG A 26 5.79 8.72 2.79
C ARG A 26 5.61 7.20 2.79
N TYR A 27 5.82 6.56 1.66
CA TYR A 27 5.78 5.10 1.56
C TYR A 27 6.86 4.45 2.44
N LEU A 28 8.10 4.98 2.44
CA LEU A 28 9.14 4.48 3.34
C LEU A 28 8.80 4.68 4.81
N GLU A 29 8.24 5.83 5.19
CA GLU A 29 7.79 6.09 6.56
C GLU A 29 6.74 5.08 7.04
N ARG A 30 5.79 4.71 6.16
CA ARG A 30 4.81 3.65 6.44
C ARG A 30 5.50 2.31 6.65
N VAL A 31 6.41 1.94 5.76
CA VAL A 31 7.16 0.68 5.86
C VAL A 31 7.93 0.62 7.18
N GLU A 32 8.53 1.71 7.64
CA GLU A 32 9.19 1.75 8.96
C GLU A 32 8.22 1.52 10.12
N ARG A 33 7.00 2.04 10.07
CA ARG A 33 5.96 1.73 11.09
C ARG A 33 5.58 0.26 11.06
N VAL A 34 5.39 -0.30 9.87
CA VAL A 34 5.04 -1.72 9.65
C VAL A 34 6.08 -2.68 10.21
N LYS A 35 7.37 -2.32 10.17
CA LYS A 35 8.45 -3.13 10.76
C LYS A 35 8.30 -3.35 12.27
N GLN A 36 7.54 -2.51 12.97
CA GLN A 36 7.22 -2.72 14.40
C GLN A 36 6.26 -3.90 14.58
N PHE A 37 5.50 -4.23 13.53
CA PHE A 37 4.38 -5.17 13.58
C PHE A 37 4.56 -6.40 12.68
N THR A 38 5.57 -6.47 11.83
CA THR A 38 5.84 -7.66 11.03
C THR A 38 7.28 -7.67 10.52
N THR A 39 7.71 -8.83 10.02
CA THR A 39 8.94 -8.92 9.24
C THR A 39 8.71 -8.36 7.84
N VAL A 40 9.44 -7.32 7.48
CA VAL A 40 9.50 -6.80 6.10
C VAL A 40 10.64 -7.49 5.37
N TYR A 41 10.33 -8.30 4.36
CA TYR A 41 11.32 -9.04 3.57
C TYR A 41 11.84 -8.24 2.38
N LEU A 42 10.97 -7.43 1.77
CA LEU A 42 11.32 -6.64 0.58
C LEU A 42 10.53 -5.34 0.57
N VAL A 43 11.21 -4.26 0.17
CA VAL A 43 10.61 -2.95 -0.08
C VAL A 43 11.02 -2.57 -1.49
N ALA A 44 10.06 -2.39 -2.39
CA ALA A 44 10.34 -1.87 -3.72
C ALA A 44 10.85 -0.43 -3.60
N ASP A 45 11.96 -0.14 -4.27
CA ASP A 45 12.58 1.17 -4.40
C ASP A 45 12.19 1.89 -5.71
N VAL A 46 11.29 1.27 -6.48
CA VAL A 46 10.81 1.77 -7.77
C VAL A 46 9.28 1.80 -7.76
N GLU A 47 8.72 2.95 -8.12
CA GLU A 47 7.31 3.14 -8.42
C GLU A 47 6.95 2.51 -9.76
N ILE A 48 5.76 1.93 -9.84
CA ILE A 48 5.22 1.34 -11.07
C ILE A 48 4.05 2.20 -11.54
N ASP A 49 4.07 2.62 -12.80
CA ASP A 49 2.90 3.21 -13.46
C ASP A 49 1.86 2.12 -13.73
N GLU A 50 0.66 2.30 -13.21
CA GLU A 50 -0.41 1.31 -13.18
C GLU A 50 -1.60 1.74 -14.05
N SER A 51 -2.23 0.76 -14.70
CA SER A 51 -3.27 1.02 -15.72
C SER A 51 -4.64 0.40 -15.39
N ASP A 52 -4.84 -0.11 -14.17
CA ASP A 52 -6.14 -0.65 -13.75
C ASP A 52 -7.19 0.47 -13.66
N SER A 53 -8.07 0.51 -14.66
CA SER A 53 -9.11 1.54 -14.78
C SER A 53 -10.12 1.54 -13.62
N VAL A 54 -10.36 0.40 -12.96
CA VAL A 54 -11.32 0.31 -11.85
C VAL A 54 -10.69 0.90 -10.60
N VAL A 55 -9.44 0.53 -10.31
CA VAL A 55 -8.69 1.09 -9.18
C VAL A 55 -8.47 2.59 -9.37
N LYS A 56 -8.07 3.02 -10.58
CA LYS A 56 -7.87 4.44 -10.89
C LYS A 56 -9.17 5.25 -10.70
N LYS A 57 -10.31 4.73 -11.17
CA LYS A 57 -11.61 5.40 -11.01
C LYS A 57 -12.02 5.53 -9.54
N ASN A 58 -11.80 4.49 -8.72
CA ASN A 58 -12.11 4.55 -7.30
C ASN A 58 -11.23 5.59 -6.59
N LEU A 59 -9.93 5.61 -6.89
CA LEU A 59 -9.01 6.60 -6.33
C LEU A 59 -9.36 8.04 -6.75
N LEU A 60 -9.75 8.25 -8.01
CA LEU A 60 -10.17 9.58 -8.50
C LEU A 60 -11.47 10.04 -7.82
N HIS A 61 -12.42 9.11 -7.62
CA HIS A 61 -13.64 9.39 -6.87
C HIS A 61 -13.31 9.80 -5.42
N ASP A 62 -12.41 9.06 -4.76
CA ASP A 62 -11.99 9.38 -3.40
C ASP A 62 -11.24 10.71 -3.33
N LEU A 63 -10.40 11.01 -4.34
CA LEU A 63 -9.71 12.29 -4.46
C LEU A 63 -10.71 13.45 -4.62
N GLN A 64 -11.71 13.29 -5.48
CA GLN A 64 -12.76 14.29 -5.66
C GLN A 64 -13.58 14.49 -4.39
N ALA A 65 -13.89 13.43 -3.65
CA ALA A 65 -14.65 13.51 -2.41
C ALA A 65 -13.93 14.29 -1.30
N GLN A 66 -12.61 14.41 -1.39
CA GLN A 66 -11.82 15.17 -0.43
C GLN A 66 -11.57 16.62 -0.90
N SER A 67 -11.95 16.99 -2.13
CA SER A 67 -11.67 18.30 -2.76
C SER A 67 -12.94 19.13 -2.89
N ASP A 68 -12.89 20.40 -2.49
CA ASP A 68 -13.99 21.35 -2.70
C ASP A 68 -14.10 21.81 -4.17
N GLU A 69 -13.02 21.66 -4.95
CA GLU A 69 -12.97 22.01 -6.37
C GLU A 69 -12.98 20.76 -7.26
N PRO A 70 -13.49 20.86 -8.51
CA PRO A 70 -13.41 19.78 -9.48
C PRO A 70 -11.96 19.38 -9.75
N VAL A 71 -11.67 18.09 -9.63
CA VAL A 71 -10.36 17.52 -9.91
C VAL A 71 -10.20 17.33 -11.42
N ASN A 72 -9.12 17.86 -11.98
CA ASN A 72 -8.74 17.58 -13.35
C ASN A 72 -8.08 16.18 -13.43
N GLU A 73 -8.87 15.15 -13.75
CA GLU A 73 -8.42 13.75 -13.75
C GLU A 73 -7.18 13.49 -14.65
N ASP A 74 -7.02 14.27 -15.72
CA ASP A 74 -5.91 14.12 -16.68
C ASP A 74 -4.53 14.46 -16.09
N GLU A 75 -4.49 15.20 -14.96
CA GLU A 75 -3.25 15.51 -14.25
C GLU A 75 -2.77 14.36 -13.35
N TRP A 76 -3.63 13.36 -13.11
CA TRP A 76 -3.38 12.32 -12.12
C TRP A 76 -3.14 10.96 -12.78
N ASN A 77 -1.95 10.43 -12.54
CA ASN A 77 -1.60 9.06 -12.88
C ASN A 77 -1.69 8.18 -11.65
N MET A 78 -1.89 6.88 -11.89
CA MET A 78 -1.96 5.89 -10.83
C MET A 78 -0.64 5.16 -10.76
N TYR A 79 -0.05 5.12 -9.58
CA TYR A 79 1.21 4.45 -9.34
C TYR A 79 1.06 3.41 -8.23
N SER A 80 2.02 2.49 -8.14
CA SER A 80 2.12 1.59 -6.99
C SER A 80 3.53 1.39 -6.49
N TYR A 81 3.64 1.10 -5.19
CA TYR A 81 4.82 0.47 -4.58
C TYR A 81 4.47 -0.91 -4.06
N SER A 82 5.46 -1.80 -4.01
CA SER A 82 5.30 -3.17 -3.53
C SER A 82 6.14 -3.46 -2.30
N THR A 83 5.55 -4.12 -1.30
CA THR A 83 6.24 -4.59 -0.09
C THR A 83 5.95 -6.07 0.13
N ALA A 84 6.97 -6.88 0.46
CA ALA A 84 6.76 -8.26 0.88
C ALA A 84 6.84 -8.34 2.41
N LEU A 85 5.78 -8.86 3.03
CA LEU A 85 5.58 -8.93 4.48
C LEU A 85 5.48 -10.39 4.92
N GLY A 86 5.96 -10.70 6.11
CA GLY A 86 5.72 -12.00 6.75
C GLY A 86 4.36 -12.08 7.44
N THR A 87 3.86 -13.30 7.63
CA THR A 87 2.72 -13.56 8.51
C THR A 87 3.08 -13.24 9.94
N ILE A 88 2.10 -12.70 10.65
CA ILE A 88 2.17 -12.41 12.07
C ILE A 88 1.46 -13.58 12.77
N ASP A 89 2.23 -14.54 13.27
CA ASP A 89 1.66 -15.70 14.00
C ASP A 89 1.20 -15.35 15.42
N GLU A 90 1.74 -14.29 16.03
CA GLU A 90 1.38 -13.82 17.37
C GLU A 90 1.09 -12.32 17.39
N PRO A 91 0.03 -11.86 18.07
CA PRO A 91 -0.17 -10.43 18.29
C PRO A 91 1.02 -9.87 19.08
N ILE A 92 1.61 -8.80 18.54
CA ILE A 92 2.89 -8.26 19.00
C ILE A 92 2.79 -7.61 20.39
N GLU A 93 1.55 -7.36 20.83
CA GLU A 93 1.21 -7.14 22.23
C GLU A 93 -0.08 -7.89 22.61
N PRO A 94 -0.25 -8.33 23.88
CA PRO A 94 -1.51 -8.89 24.35
C PRO A 94 -2.67 -7.89 24.15
N GLY A 95 -3.54 -8.17 23.17
CA GLY A 95 -4.69 -7.31 22.82
C GLY A 95 -4.52 -6.49 21.53
N ALA A 96 -3.37 -6.56 20.84
CA ALA A 96 -3.23 -6.02 19.49
C ALA A 96 -3.97 -6.94 18.50
N ALA A 97 -5.16 -6.54 18.06
CA ALA A 97 -5.83 -7.22 16.96
C ALA A 97 -4.96 -7.09 15.71
N VAL A 98 -4.83 -8.18 14.94
CA VAL A 98 -4.15 -8.24 13.62
C VAL A 98 -4.65 -7.14 12.64
N SER A 99 -5.80 -6.52 12.93
CA SER A 99 -6.32 -5.29 12.32
C SER A 99 -5.31 -4.12 12.31
N ARG A 100 -4.46 -3.99 13.34
CA ARG A 100 -3.57 -2.83 13.51
C ARG A 100 -2.48 -2.71 12.45
N LEU A 101 -1.93 -3.82 11.95
CA LEU A 101 -0.92 -3.79 10.89
C LEU A 101 -1.48 -3.12 9.62
N TRP A 102 -2.71 -3.52 9.27
CA TRP A 102 -3.40 -2.97 8.12
C TRP A 102 -3.84 -1.55 8.39
N GLU A 103 -4.35 -1.24 9.58
CA GLU A 103 -4.63 0.14 9.99
C GLU A 103 -3.37 1.00 9.93
N ASP A 104 -2.17 0.55 10.30
CA ASP A 104 -0.95 1.38 10.25
C ASP A 104 -0.38 1.53 8.82
N MET A 105 -0.60 0.56 7.93
CA MET A 105 -0.37 0.75 6.50
C MET A 105 -1.43 1.66 5.86
N LEU A 106 -2.69 1.52 6.27
CA LEU A 106 -3.89 2.20 5.76
C LEU A 106 -4.18 3.53 6.47
N LEU A 107 -3.45 3.88 7.53
CA LEU A 107 -3.42 5.21 8.13
C LEU A 107 -2.70 6.08 7.09
N THR A 108 -3.43 6.35 6.02
CA THR A 108 -3.55 7.66 5.42
C THR A 108 -3.50 8.62 6.58
N ASP A 109 -2.35 9.28 6.73
CA ASP A 109 -2.29 10.48 7.52
C ASP A 109 -3.51 11.30 7.10
N ASP A 110 -4.34 11.79 8.01
CA ASP A 110 -5.52 12.56 7.61
C ASP A 110 -5.11 13.81 6.80
N GLU A 111 -3.82 14.18 6.86
CA GLU A 111 -3.12 15.19 6.07
C GLU A 111 -2.56 14.69 4.70
N GLU A 112 -2.72 13.41 4.36
CA GLU A 112 -2.28 12.86 3.08
C GLU A 112 -3.26 13.23 1.96
N TRP A 113 -2.71 13.89 0.95
CA TRP A 113 -3.42 14.28 -0.26
C TRP A 113 -2.59 13.93 -1.51
N PRO A 114 -3.14 13.18 -2.48
CA PRO A 114 -4.28 12.25 -2.36
C PRO A 114 -4.04 11.13 -1.35
N ARG A 115 -5.12 10.61 -0.77
CA ARG A 115 -5.07 9.36 0.00
C ARG A 115 -4.67 8.18 -0.88
N SER A 116 -3.76 7.37 -0.37
CA SER A 116 -3.33 6.11 -1.00
C SER A 116 -4.26 4.93 -0.62
N PHE A 117 -4.34 3.93 -1.48
CA PHE A 117 -5.11 2.69 -1.29
C PHE A 117 -4.19 1.48 -1.30
N ILE A 118 -4.43 0.50 -0.45
CA ILE A 118 -3.62 -0.72 -0.40
C ILE A 118 -4.43 -1.93 -0.86
N SER A 119 -3.85 -2.68 -1.79
CA SER A 119 -4.31 -4.03 -2.14
C SER A 119 -3.31 -5.07 -1.65
N SER A 120 -3.79 -6.23 -1.22
CA SER A 120 -2.96 -7.38 -0.86
C SER A 120 -3.17 -8.53 -1.84
N VAL A 121 -2.10 -9.26 -2.12
CA VAL A 121 -2.15 -10.55 -2.83
C VAL A 121 -1.36 -11.56 -2.01
N ASP A 122 -2.01 -12.65 -1.59
CA ASP A 122 -1.35 -13.73 -0.85
C ASP A 122 -0.26 -14.39 -1.72
N PHE A 123 0.99 -14.35 -1.25
CA PHE A 123 2.15 -14.81 -2.04
C PHE A 123 2.24 -16.34 -2.11
N ALA A 124 1.53 -17.05 -1.22
CA ALA A 124 1.46 -18.51 -1.20
C ALA A 124 0.98 -19.11 -2.54
N SER A 125 0.26 -18.36 -3.36
CA SER A 125 -0.24 -18.82 -4.67
C SER A 125 0.83 -18.77 -5.79
N PHE A 126 1.79 -17.84 -5.72
CA PHE A 126 2.76 -17.60 -6.82
C PHE A 126 3.97 -18.55 -6.81
N MET A 127 4.26 -19.19 -5.68
CA MET A 127 5.41 -20.10 -5.53
C MET A 127 5.04 -21.58 -5.80
N SER A 128 3.79 -21.86 -6.21
CA SER A 128 3.45 -23.17 -6.75
C SER A 128 4.18 -23.33 -8.10
N ARG A 129 5.25 -24.15 -8.11
CA ARG A 129 5.90 -24.53 -9.38
C ARG A 129 4.82 -25.04 -10.34
N PRO A 130 4.78 -24.57 -11.60
CA PRO A 130 3.88 -25.18 -12.58
C PRO A 130 4.17 -26.68 -12.65
N LYS A 131 3.10 -27.49 -12.66
CA LYS A 131 3.19 -28.93 -12.89
C LYS A 131 3.62 -29.24 -14.32
#